data_AF-A0A2V5J113-F1
#
_entry.id   AF-A0A2V5J113-F1
#
_cell.length_a   1.000
_cell.length_b   1.000
_cell.length_c   1.000
_cell.angle_alpha   90.00
_cell.angle_beta   90.00
_cell.angle_gamma   90.00
#
_symmetry.space_group_name_H-M   'P 1'
#
loop_
_entity.id
_entity.type
_entity.pdbx_description
1 polymer ?
#
loop_
_entity_poly.entity_id
_entity_poly.type
_entity_poly.pdbx_seq_one_letter_code
_entity_poly.pdbx_strand_id
1 'polypeptide(L)'
;MEPSEALGIAAQIAVTLAGFAGVVVVFRRESIHEWLPVDKLRLRLLLTNSILPLVLCMIGILLLTIRPVSTGIWRWCSGFAFVVSLVFAVTMMKLFRRLDLREIQRERVTRFVFYLFGTLGIAANLLQLYNAALLGVFWPFFTGIVVQLLTAIFQFARMILLRPD
;
A
#
# COMPACT_ATOMS: atom_id res chain seq x y z
N MET A 1 23.10 2.68 -4.33
CA MET A 1 22.25 3.24 -3.27
C MET A 1 22.21 2.25 -2.13
N GLU A 2 22.47 2.69 -0.91
CA GLU A 2 22.45 1.78 0.24
C GLU A 2 21.00 1.39 0.59
N PRO A 3 20.72 0.14 1.01
CA PRO A 3 19.37 -0.30 1.36
C PRO A 3 18.72 0.57 2.45
N SER A 4 19.52 1.05 3.41
CA SER A 4 19.11 1.96 4.48
C SER A 4 18.60 3.30 3.95
N GLU A 5 19.32 3.88 2.97
CA GLU A 5 18.98 5.15 2.35
C GLU A 5 17.68 5.05 1.54
N ALA A 6 17.53 3.98 0.76
CA ALA A 6 16.33 3.73 -0.03
C ALA A 6 15.09 3.50 0.87
N LEU A 7 15.24 2.73 1.95
CA LEU A 7 14.16 2.54 2.94
C LEU A 7 13.84 3.83 3.70
N GLY A 8 14.84 4.65 4.01
CA GLY A 8 14.66 5.96 4.63
C GLY A 8 13.81 6.90 3.77
N ILE A 9 14.13 7.01 2.48
CA ILE A 9 13.37 7.82 1.53
C ILE A 9 11.94 7.27 1.37
N ALA A 10 11.78 5.96 1.25
CA ALA A 10 10.45 5.35 1.16
C ALA A 10 9.60 5.61 2.42
N ALA A 11 10.21 5.54 3.61
CA ALA A 11 9.54 5.86 4.87
C ALA A 11 9.12 7.34 4.92
N GLN A 12 9.97 8.26 4.47
CA GLN A 12 9.63 9.68 4.38
C GLN A 12 8.42 9.90 3.46
N ILE A 13 8.44 9.35 2.26
CA ILE A 13 7.31 9.44 1.31
C ILE A 13 6.03 8.87 1.94
N ALA A 14 6.12 7.73 2.62
CA ALA A 14 5.00 7.10 3.31
C ALA A 14 4.37 7.99 4.40
N VAL A 15 5.21 8.58 5.26
CA VAL A 15 4.75 9.50 6.32
C VAL A 15 4.14 10.76 5.72
N THR A 16 4.76 11.32 4.68
CA THR A 16 4.25 12.51 3.99
C THR A 16 2.87 12.25 3.38
N LEU A 17 2.67 11.10 2.70
CA LEU A 17 1.36 10.73 2.15
C LEU A 17 0.29 10.54 3.22
N ALA A 18 0.65 9.88 4.34
CA ALA A 18 -0.26 9.71 5.47
C ALA A 18 -0.64 11.07 6.10
N GLY A 19 0.33 11.98 6.23
CA GLY A 19 0.12 13.34 6.72
C GLY A 19 -0.81 14.15 5.81
N PHE A 20 -0.58 14.11 4.49
CA PHE A 20 -1.44 14.79 3.51
C PHE A 20 -2.86 14.23 3.48
N ALA A 21 -3.05 12.92 3.68
CA ALA A 21 -4.40 12.37 3.84
C ALA A 21 -5.13 12.94 5.06
N GLY A 22 -4.43 13.13 6.19
CA GLY A 22 -4.99 13.83 7.34
C GLY A 22 -5.46 15.24 7.02
N VAL A 23 -4.66 15.99 6.25
CA VAL A 23 -5.01 17.34 5.78
C VAL A 23 -6.28 17.32 4.93
N VAL A 24 -6.38 16.42 3.94
CA VAL A 24 -7.57 16.32 3.06
C VAL A 24 -8.83 15.97 3.87
N VAL A 25 -8.71 15.14 4.90
CA VAL A 25 -9.83 14.81 5.80
C VAL A 25 -10.32 16.04 6.55
N VAL A 26 -9.41 16.86 7.08
CA VAL A 26 -9.76 18.08 7.83
C VAL A 26 -10.39 19.15 6.94
N PHE A 27 -9.95 19.27 5.68
CA PHE A 27 -10.48 20.28 4.76
C PHE A 27 -11.80 19.89 4.10
N ARG A 28 -12.27 18.66 4.28
CA ARG A 28 -13.60 18.24 3.80
C ARG A 28 -14.66 18.66 4.82
N ARG A 29 -15.62 19.49 4.39
CA ARG A 29 -16.67 20.06 5.25
C ARG A 29 -17.60 19.04 5.91
N GLU A 30 -17.75 17.86 5.31
CA GLU A 30 -18.62 16.80 5.82
C GLU A 30 -17.92 15.98 6.90
N SER A 31 -18.64 15.69 7.98
CA SER A 31 -18.13 14.81 9.03
C SER A 31 -17.81 13.42 8.45
N ILE A 32 -16.76 12.75 8.93
CA ILE A 32 -16.35 11.42 8.43
C ILE A 32 -17.53 10.43 8.48
N HIS A 33 -18.50 10.62 9.38
CA HIS A 33 -19.68 9.77 9.51
C HIS A 33 -20.64 9.90 8.31
N GLU A 34 -20.74 11.10 7.72
CA GLU A 34 -21.65 11.40 6.60
C GLU A 34 -21.06 11.02 5.23
N TRP A 35 -19.76 10.71 5.16
CA TRP A 35 -19.13 10.38 3.88
C TRP A 35 -19.74 9.13 3.25
N LEU A 36 -19.87 9.18 1.93
CA LEU A 36 -20.18 8.04 1.08
C LEU A 36 -19.22 6.87 1.38
N PRO A 37 -19.70 5.61 1.35
CA PRO A 37 -18.89 4.44 1.64
C PRO A 37 -17.67 4.31 0.72
N VAL A 38 -17.77 4.81 -0.52
CA VAL A 38 -16.67 4.84 -1.50
C VAL A 38 -15.53 5.76 -1.04
N ASP A 39 -15.83 6.89 -0.44
CA ASP A 39 -14.81 7.84 0.00
C ASP A 39 -14.11 7.38 1.27
N LYS A 40 -14.86 6.78 2.20
CA LYS A 40 -14.29 6.07 3.36
C LYS A 40 -13.34 4.97 2.92
N LEU A 41 -13.71 4.23 1.87
CA LEU A 41 -12.89 3.16 1.30
C LEU A 41 -11.61 3.72 0.64
N ARG A 42 -11.70 4.81 -0.13
CA ARG A 42 -10.53 5.49 -0.74
C ARG A 42 -9.55 5.99 0.33
N LEU A 43 -10.05 6.67 1.36
CA LEU A 43 -9.22 7.13 2.48
C LEU A 43 -8.56 5.95 3.19
N ARG A 44 -9.31 4.90 3.49
CA ARG A 44 -8.77 3.69 4.13
C ARG A 44 -7.71 3.02 3.26
N LEU A 45 -7.91 2.94 1.95
CA LEU A 45 -6.93 2.40 1.00
C LEU A 45 -5.65 3.24 0.99
N LEU A 46 -5.77 4.56 0.95
CA LEU A 46 -4.62 5.47 0.99
C LEU A 46 -3.82 5.29 2.28
N LEU A 47 -4.50 5.39 3.43
CA LEU A 47 -3.85 5.28 4.73
C LEU A 47 -3.19 3.91 4.90
N THR A 48 -3.87 2.83 4.53
CA THR A 48 -3.30 1.48 4.68
C THR A 48 -2.12 1.27 3.73
N ASN A 49 -2.19 1.76 2.48
CA ASN A 49 -1.08 1.70 1.53
C ASN A 49 0.08 2.66 1.85
N SER A 50 -0.07 3.55 2.84
CA SER A 50 1.02 4.41 3.34
C SER A 50 1.61 3.86 4.65
N ILE A 51 0.76 3.41 5.57
CA ILE A 51 1.18 2.86 6.87
C ILE A 51 1.90 1.51 6.71
N LEU A 52 1.41 0.63 5.82
CA LEU A 52 2.04 -0.66 5.57
C LEU A 52 3.51 -0.55 5.09
N PRO A 53 3.82 0.23 4.04
CA PRO A 53 5.21 0.40 3.62
C PRO A 53 6.04 1.11 4.69
N LEU A 54 5.48 2.04 5.48
CA LEU A 54 6.18 2.66 6.59
C LEU A 54 6.64 1.64 7.64
N VAL A 55 5.72 0.77 8.08
CA VAL A 55 6.04 -0.31 9.04
C VAL A 55 7.08 -1.26 8.46
N LEU A 56 6.96 -1.64 7.18
CA LEU A 56 7.94 -2.49 6.51
C LEU A 56 9.32 -1.82 6.41
N CYS A 57 9.39 -0.51 6.15
CA CYS A 57 10.65 0.24 6.14
C CYS A 57 11.27 0.30 7.54
N MET A 58 10.48 0.54 8.58
CA MET A 58 10.95 0.54 9.97
C MET A 58 11.48 -0.82 10.40
N ILE A 59 10.79 -1.90 10.05
CA ILE A 59 11.26 -3.27 10.30
C ILE A 59 12.56 -3.53 9.52
N GLY A 60 12.63 -3.13 8.25
CA GLY A 60 13.83 -3.29 7.41
C GLY A 60 15.05 -2.56 7.99
N ILE A 61 14.88 -1.29 8.43
CA ILE A 61 15.94 -0.51 9.06
C ILE A 61 16.34 -1.12 10.41
N LEU A 62 15.38 -1.54 11.24
CA LEU A 62 15.65 -2.20 12.52
C LEU A 62 16.47 -3.49 12.33
N LEU A 63 16.11 -4.34 11.36
CA LEU A 63 16.86 -5.56 11.07
C LEU A 63 18.28 -5.27 10.55
N LEU A 64 18.49 -4.17 9.83
CA LEU A 64 19.82 -3.73 9.39
C LEU A 64 20.73 -3.28 10.55
N THR A 65 20.16 -2.94 11.72
CA THR A 65 20.95 -2.61 12.92
C THR A 65 21.52 -3.86 13.61
N ILE A 66 20.97 -5.04 13.35
CA ILE A 66 21.44 -6.31 13.95
C ILE A 66 22.62 -6.83 13.14
N ARG A 67 23.84 -6.72 13.71
CA ARG A 67 25.06 -7.29 13.13
C ARG A 67 25.28 -8.73 13.66
N PRO A 68 25.70 -9.69 12.82
CA PRO A 68 25.97 -9.59 11.38
C PRO A 68 24.69 -9.59 10.52
N VAL A 69 24.73 -8.87 9.39
CA VAL A 69 23.66 -8.86 8.38
C VAL A 69 23.59 -10.26 7.78
N SER A 70 22.71 -11.10 8.32
CA SER A 70 22.55 -12.46 7.81
C SER A 70 22.02 -12.40 6.38
N THR A 71 22.58 -13.23 5.50
CA THR A 71 22.21 -13.34 4.07
C THR A 71 20.72 -13.65 3.86
N GLY A 72 19.99 -14.03 4.92
CA GLY A 72 18.56 -14.31 4.93
C GLY A 72 17.63 -13.15 5.32
N ILE A 73 18.12 -11.98 5.75
CA ILE A 73 17.27 -10.86 6.22
C ILE A 73 16.22 -10.48 5.18
N TRP A 74 16.61 -10.34 3.91
CA TRP A 74 15.68 -9.97 2.84
C TRP A 74 14.67 -11.06 2.50
N ARG A 75 14.99 -12.33 2.74
CA ARG A 75 14.05 -13.45 2.57
C ARG A 75 12.96 -13.37 3.64
N TRP A 76 13.35 -13.14 4.89
CA TRP A 76 12.41 -12.96 6.00
C TRP A 76 11.57 -11.69 5.85
N CYS A 77 12.17 -10.56 5.48
CA CYS A 77 11.43 -9.32 5.19
C CYS A 77 10.44 -9.49 4.04
N SER A 78 10.83 -10.19 2.96
CA SER A 78 9.93 -10.45 1.83
C SER A 78 8.82 -11.43 2.17
N GLY A 79 9.12 -12.46 2.97
CA GLY A 79 8.11 -13.40 3.47
C GLY A 79 7.10 -12.71 4.39
N PHE A 80 7.56 -11.86 5.30
CA PHE A 80 6.69 -11.05 6.15
C PHE A 80 5.84 -10.07 5.33
N ALA A 81 6.45 -9.35 4.39
CA ALA A 81 5.74 -8.45 3.49
C ALA A 81 4.67 -9.18 2.67
N PHE A 82 4.95 -10.40 2.21
CA PHE A 82 4.00 -11.23 1.47
C PHE A 82 2.80 -11.58 2.33
N VAL A 83 3.01 -12.06 3.56
CA VAL A 83 1.91 -12.41 4.47
C VAL A 83 1.04 -11.18 4.76
N VAL A 84 1.66 -10.04 5.06
CA VAL A 84 0.95 -8.79 5.36
C VAL A 84 0.17 -8.29 4.15
N SER A 85 0.78 -8.33 2.95
CA SER A 85 0.14 -7.93 1.70
C SER A 85 -1.02 -8.86 1.33
N LEU A 86 -0.88 -10.16 1.56
CA LEU A 86 -1.95 -11.15 1.36
C LEU A 86 -3.14 -10.88 2.29
N VAL A 87 -2.89 -10.68 3.58
CA VAL A 87 -3.95 -10.34 4.56
C VAL A 87 -4.65 -9.04 4.17
N PHE A 88 -3.88 -8.03 3.75
CA PHE A 88 -4.43 -6.77 3.25
C PHE A 88 -5.31 -6.97 2.02
N ALA A 89 -4.83 -7.72 1.02
CA ALA A 89 -5.57 -8.02 -0.20
C ALA A 89 -6.88 -8.76 0.09
N VAL A 90 -6.86 -9.78 0.96
CA VAL A 90 -8.07 -10.51 1.38
C VAL A 90 -9.05 -9.62 2.13
N THR A 91 -8.55 -8.77 3.03
CA THR A 91 -9.39 -7.84 3.81
C THR A 91 -10.05 -6.82 2.90
N MET A 92 -9.29 -6.25 1.96
CA MET A 92 -9.81 -5.31 0.98
C MET A 92 -10.79 -5.98 0.02
N MET A 93 -10.49 -7.18 -0.49
CA MET A 93 -11.41 -7.92 -1.34
C MET A 93 -12.73 -8.24 -0.63
N LYS A 94 -12.69 -8.62 0.66
CA LYS A 94 -13.90 -8.83 1.47
C LYS A 94 -14.69 -7.54 1.68
N LEU A 95 -14.01 -6.43 1.97
CA LEU A 95 -14.63 -5.12 2.18
C LEU A 95 -15.28 -4.62 0.89
N PHE A 96 -14.56 -4.74 -0.23
CA PHE A 96 -15.08 -4.46 -1.57
C PHE A 96 -16.28 -5.34 -1.87
N ARG A 97 -16.19 -6.67 -1.76
CA ARG A 97 -17.33 -7.57 -2.05
C ARG A 97 -18.57 -7.29 -1.18
N ARG A 98 -18.40 -6.74 0.03
CA ARG A 98 -19.53 -6.31 0.88
C ARG A 98 -20.17 -5.00 0.40
N LEU A 99 -19.37 -4.10 -0.17
CA LEU A 99 -19.82 -2.85 -0.78
C LEU A 99 -20.30 -3.06 -2.24
N ASP A 100 -19.82 -4.12 -2.90
CA ASP A 100 -19.83 -4.32 -4.34
C ASP A 100 -20.75 -5.45 -4.82
N LEU A 101 -22.04 -5.12 -4.90
CA LEU A 101 -22.89 -5.61 -5.98
C LEU A 101 -23.73 -4.50 -6.64
N ARG A 102 -23.86 -3.31 -6.04
CA ARG A 102 -24.77 -2.26 -6.55
C ARG A 102 -24.08 -1.03 -7.16
N GLU A 103 -22.82 -0.74 -6.85
CA GLU A 103 -22.22 0.58 -7.16
C GLU A 103 -21.01 0.53 -8.12
N ILE A 104 -20.19 -0.53 -8.10
CA ILE A 104 -19.04 -0.66 -9.04
C ILE A 104 -19.50 -1.00 -10.47
N GLN A 105 -20.73 -1.49 -10.64
CA GLN A 105 -21.33 -1.66 -11.97
C GLN A 105 -21.63 -0.33 -12.67
N ARG A 106 -21.72 0.80 -11.95
CA ARG A 106 -22.19 2.06 -12.53
C ARG A 106 -21.09 2.86 -13.25
N GLU A 107 -19.80 2.62 -12.96
CA GLU A 107 -18.69 3.32 -13.62
C GLU A 107 -17.57 2.40 -14.13
N ARG A 108 -17.39 2.38 -15.45
CA ARG A 108 -16.35 1.63 -16.17
C ARG A 108 -14.92 2.00 -15.70
N VAL A 109 -14.69 3.25 -15.30
CA VAL A 109 -13.39 3.76 -14.82
C VAL A 109 -12.99 3.13 -13.49
N THR A 110 -13.94 2.99 -12.56
CA THR A 110 -13.66 2.41 -11.25
C THR A 110 -13.36 0.92 -11.34
N ARG A 111 -13.99 0.21 -12.28
CA ARG A 111 -13.69 -1.19 -12.60
C ARG A 111 -12.27 -1.37 -13.18
N PHE A 112 -11.86 -0.51 -14.11
CA PHE A 112 -10.51 -0.55 -14.70
C PHE A 112 -9.43 -0.33 -13.64
N VAL A 113 -9.60 0.67 -12.79
CA VAL A 113 -8.68 0.97 -11.69
C VAL A 113 -8.57 -0.19 -10.70
N PHE A 114 -9.69 -0.84 -10.37
CA PHE A 114 -9.69 -2.00 -9.48
C PHE A 114 -8.90 -3.17 -10.05
N TYR A 115 -9.14 -3.54 -11.31
CA TYR A 115 -8.38 -4.62 -11.94
C TYR A 115 -6.90 -4.27 -12.06
N LEU A 116 -6.57 -3.04 -12.46
CA LEU A 116 -5.17 -2.61 -12.57
C LEU A 116 -4.43 -2.76 -11.23
N PHE A 117 -5.00 -2.28 -10.13
CA PHE A 117 -4.39 -2.43 -8.81
C PHE A 117 -4.39 -3.86 -8.30
N GLY A 118 -5.43 -4.64 -8.61
CA GLY A 118 -5.48 -6.06 -8.30
C GLY A 118 -4.34 -6.81 -8.98
N THR A 119 -4.15 -6.60 -10.29
CA THR A 119 -3.08 -7.23 -11.07
C THR A 119 -1.70 -6.79 -10.60
N LEU A 120 -1.48 -5.49 -10.34
CA LEU A 120 -0.23 -4.99 -9.79
C LEU A 120 0.07 -5.57 -8.40
N GLY A 121 -0.94 -5.65 -7.52
CA GLY A 121 -0.82 -6.23 -6.19
C GLY A 121 -0.49 -7.73 -6.23
N ILE A 122 -1.09 -8.48 -7.15
CA ILE A 122 -0.78 -9.91 -7.36
C ILE A 122 0.65 -10.06 -7.87
N ALA A 123 1.06 -9.27 -8.87
CA ALA A 123 2.41 -9.31 -9.41
C ALA A 123 3.46 -8.99 -8.33
N ALA A 124 3.22 -7.97 -7.50
CA ALA A 124 4.08 -7.62 -6.38
C ALA A 124 4.16 -8.74 -5.32
N ASN A 125 3.04 -9.42 -5.03
CA ASN A 125 3.03 -10.57 -4.11
C ASN A 125 3.81 -11.77 -4.66
N LEU A 126 3.64 -12.10 -5.94
CA LEU A 126 4.41 -13.17 -6.59
C LEU A 126 5.91 -12.85 -6.59
N LEU A 127 6.27 -11.59 -6.82
CA LEU A 127 7.65 -11.14 -6.78
C LEU A 127 8.25 -11.25 -5.37
N GLN A 128 7.48 -10.90 -4.32
CA GLN A 128 7.92 -11.09 -2.94
C GLN A 128 8.06 -12.57 -2.55
N LEU A 129 7.16 -13.43 -3.03
CA LEU A 129 7.22 -14.87 -2.83
C LEU A 129 8.47 -15.47 -3.51
N TYR A 130 8.73 -15.07 -4.76
CA TYR A 130 9.93 -15.47 -5.50
C TYR A 130 11.20 -15.02 -4.77
N ASN A 131 11.19 -13.81 -4.21
CA ASN A 131 12.34 -13.30 -3.45
C ASN A 131 12.55 -14.01 -2.12
N ALA A 132 11.49 -14.38 -1.41
CA ALA A 132 11.57 -15.17 -0.19
C ALA A 132 12.11 -16.58 -0.48
N ALA A 133 11.66 -17.20 -1.58
CA ALA A 133 11.97 -18.57 -1.92
C ALA A 133 13.36 -18.76 -2.53
N LEU A 134 13.79 -17.90 -3.47
CA LEU A 134 14.95 -18.18 -4.33
C LEU A 134 16.04 -17.10 -4.28
N LEU A 135 15.68 -15.81 -4.38
CA LEU A 135 16.67 -14.74 -4.55
C LEU A 135 17.29 -14.24 -3.25
N GLY A 136 16.47 -13.84 -2.27
CA GLY A 136 16.94 -13.20 -1.04
C GLY A 136 17.66 -11.86 -1.24
N VAL A 137 17.29 -11.11 -2.28
CA VAL A 137 17.93 -9.83 -2.64
C VAL A 137 17.06 -8.66 -2.19
N PHE A 138 17.64 -7.46 -2.05
CA PHE A 138 16.94 -6.25 -1.62
C PHE A 138 15.87 -5.75 -2.61
N TRP A 139 16.17 -5.76 -3.91
CA TRP A 139 15.34 -5.07 -4.91
C TRP A 139 13.87 -5.53 -4.95
N PRO A 140 13.52 -6.83 -4.83
CA PRO A 140 12.13 -7.27 -4.91
C PRO A 140 11.31 -6.81 -3.70
N PHE A 141 11.94 -6.80 -2.51
CA PHE A 141 11.33 -6.25 -1.31
C PHE A 141 11.02 -4.76 -1.49
N PHE A 142 12.01 -4.00 -1.97
CA PHE A 142 11.86 -2.57 -2.23
C PHE A 142 10.80 -2.28 -3.29
N THR A 143 10.70 -3.07 -4.36
CA THR A 143 9.66 -2.87 -5.37
C THR A 143 8.24 -3.05 -4.84
N GLY A 144 8.03 -3.96 -3.87
CA GLY A 144 6.72 -4.08 -3.22
C GLY A 144 6.34 -2.81 -2.47
N ILE A 145 7.29 -2.19 -1.78
CA ILE A 145 7.12 -0.90 -1.10
C ILE A 145 6.77 0.19 -2.11
N VAL A 146 7.52 0.28 -3.21
CA VAL A 146 7.29 1.28 -4.27
C VAL A 146 5.92 1.13 -4.90
N VAL A 147 5.50 -0.10 -5.24
CA VAL A 147 4.15 -0.35 -5.79
C VAL A 147 3.09 0.13 -4.80
N GLN A 148 3.28 -0.13 -3.50
CA GLN A 148 2.34 0.29 -2.48
C GLN A 148 2.25 1.82 -2.35
N LEU A 149 3.39 2.52 -2.37
CA LEU A 149 3.43 3.99 -2.38
C LEU A 149 2.78 4.57 -3.64
N LEU A 150 3.03 3.99 -4.82
CA LEU A 150 2.39 4.43 -6.06
C LEU A 150 0.87 4.26 -6.01
N THR A 151 0.39 3.15 -5.43
CA THR A 151 -1.05 2.98 -5.23
C THR A 151 -1.62 4.04 -4.27
N ALA A 152 -0.92 4.37 -3.18
CA ALA A 152 -1.32 5.43 -2.25
C ALA A 152 -1.37 6.81 -2.93
N ILE A 153 -0.35 7.18 -3.71
CA ILE A 153 -0.30 8.42 -4.48
C ILE A 153 -1.46 8.53 -5.45
N PHE A 154 -1.75 7.45 -6.18
CA PHE A 154 -2.86 7.44 -7.12
C PHE A 154 -4.22 7.58 -6.43
N GLN A 155 -4.41 6.92 -5.28
CA GLN A 155 -5.64 7.06 -4.49
C GLN A 155 -5.79 8.49 -3.95
N PHE A 156 -4.69 9.11 -3.51
CA PHE A 156 -4.66 10.51 -3.09
C PHE A 156 -5.03 11.45 -4.24
N ALA A 157 -4.43 11.28 -5.42
CA ALA A 157 -4.75 12.07 -6.61
C ALA A 157 -6.23 11.93 -6.99
N ARG A 158 -6.79 10.72 -6.96
CA ARG A 158 -8.23 10.51 -7.20
C ARG A 158 -9.10 11.17 -6.14
N MET A 159 -8.68 11.18 -4.88
CA MET A 159 -9.44 11.82 -3.80
C MET A 159 -9.52 13.35 -3.98
N ILE A 160 -8.48 13.98 -4.53
CA ILE A 160 -8.45 15.42 -4.81
C ILE A 160 -9.19 15.76 -6.12
N LEU A 161 -8.92 15.01 -7.20
CA LEU A 161 -9.39 15.34 -8.55
C LEU A 161 -10.84 14.92 -8.80
N LEU A 162 -11.27 13.79 -8.22
CA LEU A 162 -12.63 13.30 -8.37
C LEU A 162 -13.43 13.71 -7.13
N ARG A 163 -13.75 15.00 -7.06
CA ARG A 163 -14.75 15.53 -6.14
C ARG A 163 -16.08 14.84 -6.48
N PRO A 164 -16.77 14.18 -5.53
CA PRO A 164 -18.11 13.71 -5.80
C PRO A 164 -18.99 14.95 -5.99
N ASP A 165 -19.67 15.01 -7.12
CA ASP A 165 -20.79 15.93 -7.35
C ASP A 165 -21.95 15.57 -6.40
#